data_AF-A0A7R9H059-F1
#
_entry.id   AF-A0A7R9H059-F1
#
_cell.length_a   1.000
_cell.length_b   1.000
_cell.length_c   1.000
_cell.angle_alpha   90.00
_cell.angle_beta   90.00
_cell.angle_gamma   90.00
#
_symmetry.space_group_name_H-M   'P 1'
#
loop_
_entity.id
_entity.type
_entity.pdbx_description
1 polymer ?
#
loop_
_entity_poly.entity_id
_entity_poly.type
_entity_poly.pdbx_seq_one_letter_code
_entity_poly.pdbx_strand_id
1 'polypeptide(L)'
;MVPEISQLRLDFIHFNMGQPNRRTGVCDSDVFTMAGGSSRELKICGQNSGQHVFYDVENVNDSISITMNLTKDNLYRMWEIKVTQIEFSQRAPAGCLQHYQGNTGVIQTMNFGDNGRHLADQDYTICMRQEEGMCSIVYEPCDSNSFKIGPASQSQFAADTEGSGNSEQSEDSRECDDRIVMPCDSEEFIMPKESGPSVCDLLHCGNSFCTSTDDAPCKIESSTLPFNIRVQFGPGTREESPEDNLGMCLKYEQQPCAP
;
A
#
# COMPACT_ATOMS: atom_id res chain seq x y z
N MET A 1 -15.36 -21.41 27.08
CA MET A 1 -15.63 -20.13 26.40
C MET A 1 -15.52 -20.43 24.91
N VAL A 2 -16.55 -20.14 24.13
CA VAL A 2 -16.47 -20.31 22.66
C VAL A 2 -15.51 -19.23 22.16
N PRO A 3 -14.51 -19.54 21.34
CA PRO A 3 -13.62 -18.51 20.81
C PRO A 3 -14.45 -17.52 19.98
N GLU A 4 -14.44 -16.26 20.39
CA GLU A 4 -15.01 -15.16 19.60
C GLU A 4 -14.04 -14.87 18.46
N ILE A 5 -14.33 -15.46 17.31
CA ILE A 5 -13.60 -15.22 16.07
C ILE A 5 -13.85 -13.79 15.66
N SER A 6 -12.77 -13.02 15.53
CA SER A 6 -12.81 -11.59 15.23
C SER A 6 -12.27 -11.26 13.85
N GLN A 7 -11.43 -12.12 13.27
CA GLN A 7 -10.84 -11.94 11.95
C GLN A 7 -10.62 -13.28 11.24
N LEU A 8 -10.60 -13.24 9.92
CA LEU A 8 -10.04 -14.29 9.07
C LEU A 8 -8.71 -13.80 8.50
N ARG A 9 -7.67 -14.62 8.61
CA ARG A 9 -6.40 -14.42 7.91
C ARG A 9 -6.33 -15.36 6.73
N LEU A 10 -6.11 -14.83 5.54
CA LEU A 10 -5.85 -15.59 4.33
C LEU A 10 -4.37 -15.50 4.02
N ASP A 11 -3.68 -16.63 3.99
CA ASP A 11 -2.31 -16.74 3.49
C ASP A 11 -2.35 -17.32 2.07
N PHE A 12 -1.86 -16.55 1.09
CA PHE A 12 -1.78 -16.95 -0.30
C PHE A 12 -0.50 -17.78 -0.53
N ILE A 13 -0.54 -19.07 -0.21
CA ILE A 13 0.62 -19.97 -0.37
C ILE A 13 1.07 -20.01 -1.83
N HIS A 14 0.10 -20.24 -2.71
CA HIS A 14 0.23 -20.03 -4.15
C HIS A 14 -0.98 -19.21 -4.59
N PHE A 15 -0.79 -18.17 -5.40
CA PHE A 15 -1.91 -17.40 -5.92
C PHE A 15 -1.52 -16.69 -7.22
N ASN A 16 -1.94 -17.28 -8.33
CA ASN A 16 -1.78 -16.73 -9.66
C ASN A 16 -3.08 -16.85 -10.43
N MET A 17 -3.64 -15.70 -10.80
CA MET A 17 -4.83 -15.54 -11.63
C MET A 17 -4.52 -14.68 -12.84
N GLY A 18 -5.48 -14.51 -13.74
CA GLY A 18 -5.38 -13.52 -14.81
C GLY A 18 -4.99 -12.15 -14.28
N GLN A 19 -3.99 -11.55 -14.92
CA GLN A 19 -3.49 -10.23 -14.55
C GLN A 19 -4.54 -9.13 -14.83
N PRO A 20 -4.51 -8.00 -14.10
CA PRO A 20 -5.40 -6.87 -14.36
C PRO A 20 -5.16 -6.28 -15.76
N ASN A 21 -6.03 -5.39 -16.19
CA ASN A 21 -5.83 -4.60 -17.39
C ASN A 21 -4.46 -3.90 -17.36
N ARG A 22 -3.76 -3.94 -18.49
CA ARG A 22 -2.37 -3.46 -18.58
C ARG A 22 -2.24 -1.95 -18.37
N ARG A 23 -3.26 -1.17 -18.73
CA ARG A 23 -3.21 0.31 -18.69
C ARG A 23 -3.95 0.90 -17.50
N THR A 24 -4.96 0.21 -17.01
CA THR A 24 -5.85 0.75 -15.97
C THR A 24 -5.67 0.10 -14.61
N GLY A 25 -4.99 -1.05 -14.49
CA GLY A 25 -4.88 -1.78 -13.22
C GLY A 25 -6.17 -2.46 -12.76
N VAL A 26 -7.27 -2.33 -13.51
CA VAL A 26 -8.57 -2.93 -13.17
C VAL A 26 -8.58 -4.43 -13.45
N CYS A 27 -9.09 -5.22 -12.51
CA CYS A 27 -9.27 -6.66 -12.68
C CYS A 27 -10.49 -6.96 -13.58
N ASP A 28 -10.38 -6.73 -14.89
CA ASP A 28 -11.49 -6.90 -15.84
C ASP A 28 -11.84 -8.37 -16.15
N SER A 29 -10.85 -9.28 -16.02
CA SER A 29 -11.01 -10.67 -16.45
C SER A 29 -11.17 -11.66 -15.31
N ASP A 30 -10.10 -11.89 -14.55
CA ASP A 30 -10.12 -12.82 -13.44
C ASP A 30 -10.15 -11.99 -12.16
N VAL A 31 -11.09 -12.29 -11.27
CA VAL A 31 -11.28 -11.53 -10.02
C VAL A 31 -11.48 -12.51 -8.88
N PHE A 32 -10.66 -12.38 -7.85
CA PHE A 32 -10.94 -12.92 -6.53
C PHE A 32 -11.63 -11.84 -5.71
N THR A 33 -12.81 -12.17 -5.19
CA THR A 33 -13.60 -11.29 -4.35
C THR A 33 -13.87 -11.96 -3.01
N MET A 34 -13.60 -11.25 -1.91
CA MET A 34 -14.07 -11.63 -0.58
C MET A 34 -15.02 -10.54 -0.07
N ALA A 35 -16.27 -10.94 0.17
CA ALA A 35 -17.36 -10.04 0.52
C ALA A 35 -18.30 -10.68 1.54
N GLY A 36 -18.91 -9.85 2.39
CA GLY A 36 -19.88 -10.26 3.40
C GLY A 36 -19.52 -9.72 4.78
N GLY A 37 -20.44 -9.87 5.74
CA GLY A 37 -20.33 -9.17 7.02
C GLY A 37 -20.36 -7.65 6.84
N SER A 38 -19.62 -6.94 7.68
CA SER A 38 -19.46 -5.48 7.69
C SER A 38 -18.17 -5.00 7.02
N SER A 39 -17.26 -5.92 6.69
CA SER A 39 -15.93 -5.63 6.15
C SER A 39 -16.00 -5.11 4.72
N ARG A 40 -15.05 -4.22 4.37
CA ARG A 40 -14.87 -3.76 2.99
C ARG A 40 -14.59 -4.96 2.08
N GLU A 41 -15.19 -4.93 0.89
CA GLU A 41 -14.96 -5.93 -0.14
C GLU A 41 -13.48 -5.93 -0.56
N LEU A 42 -12.84 -7.10 -0.53
CA LEU A 42 -11.50 -7.30 -1.06
C LEU A 42 -11.61 -7.80 -2.51
N LYS A 43 -11.07 -7.04 -3.45
CA LYS A 43 -10.95 -7.43 -4.86
C LYS A 43 -9.49 -7.46 -5.27
N ILE A 44 -9.00 -8.65 -5.65
CA ILE A 44 -7.63 -8.83 -6.13
C ILE A 44 -7.59 -9.73 -7.37
N CYS A 45 -6.52 -9.59 -8.15
CA CYS A 45 -6.19 -10.47 -9.27
C CYS A 45 -4.67 -10.51 -9.48
N GLY A 46 -4.23 -11.22 -10.52
CA GLY A 46 -2.81 -11.40 -10.81
C GLY A 46 -2.08 -12.30 -9.82
N GLN A 47 -0.87 -11.93 -9.42
CA GLN A 47 0.08 -12.74 -8.66
C GLN A 47 0.24 -12.21 -7.22
N ASN A 48 -0.14 -13.02 -6.23
CA ASN A 48 -0.09 -12.64 -4.81
C ASN A 48 0.51 -13.74 -3.92
N SER A 49 1.24 -14.70 -4.51
CA SER A 49 1.89 -15.78 -3.74
C SER A 49 2.84 -15.20 -2.68
N GLY A 50 2.81 -15.78 -1.48
CA GLY A 50 3.59 -15.35 -0.33
C GLY A 50 3.02 -14.15 0.44
N GLN A 51 1.96 -13.51 -0.06
CA GLN A 51 1.27 -12.43 0.64
C GLN A 51 0.13 -12.97 1.52
N HIS A 52 -0.39 -12.12 2.41
CA HIS A 52 -1.53 -12.43 3.26
C HIS A 52 -2.44 -11.22 3.39
N VAL A 53 -3.69 -11.49 3.78
CA VAL A 53 -4.69 -10.46 4.11
C VAL A 53 -5.48 -10.83 5.35
N PHE A 54 -5.92 -9.82 6.09
CA PHE A 54 -6.85 -9.92 7.20
C PHE A 54 -8.22 -9.38 6.78
N TYR A 55 -9.27 -10.07 7.20
CA TYR A 55 -10.65 -9.71 6.94
C TYR A 55 -11.43 -9.71 8.25
N ASP A 56 -12.02 -8.57 8.61
CA ASP A 56 -12.70 -8.42 9.90
C ASP A 56 -14.02 -9.22 9.93
N VAL A 57 -14.31 -9.80 11.10
CA VAL A 57 -15.55 -10.53 11.40
C VAL A 57 -16.21 -9.86 12.60
N GLU A 58 -17.16 -8.96 12.35
CA GLU A 58 -17.92 -8.30 13.42
C GLU A 58 -18.98 -9.22 14.03
N ASN A 59 -19.65 -10.02 13.19
CA ASN A 59 -20.69 -10.94 13.61
C ASN A 59 -20.49 -12.29 12.93
N VAL A 60 -20.27 -13.33 13.75
CA VAL A 60 -20.04 -14.70 13.28
C VAL A 60 -21.24 -15.31 12.55
N ASN A 61 -22.43 -14.71 12.66
CA ASN A 61 -23.62 -15.15 11.94
C ASN A 61 -23.71 -14.57 10.53
N ASP A 62 -22.93 -13.53 10.23
CA ASP A 62 -22.93 -12.94 8.90
C ASP A 62 -22.12 -13.82 7.95
N SER A 63 -22.71 -14.16 6.81
CA SER A 63 -22.03 -14.99 5.82
C SER A 63 -20.95 -14.19 5.12
N ILE A 64 -19.71 -14.70 5.16
CA ILE A 64 -18.60 -14.21 4.34
C ILE A 64 -18.39 -15.18 3.19
N SER A 65 -18.33 -14.66 1.97
CA SER A 65 -18.22 -15.43 0.74
C SER A 65 -16.92 -15.08 0.02
N ILE A 66 -16.26 -16.12 -0.50
CA ILE A 66 -15.14 -15.99 -1.43
C ILE A 66 -15.66 -16.41 -2.80
N THR A 67 -15.60 -15.48 -3.75
CA THR A 67 -16.04 -15.70 -5.13
C THR A 67 -14.84 -15.53 -6.06
N MET A 68 -14.61 -16.52 -6.92
CA MET A 68 -13.62 -16.44 -8.00
C MET A 68 -14.34 -16.38 -9.33
N ASN A 69 -14.29 -15.23 -9.99
CA ASN A 69 -14.82 -15.03 -11.34
C ASN A 69 -13.68 -15.17 -12.35
N LEU A 70 -13.79 -16.11 -13.29
CA LEU A 70 -12.75 -16.45 -14.27
C LEU A 70 -13.36 -16.35 -15.68
N THR A 71 -12.90 -15.41 -16.50
CA THR A 71 -13.60 -15.08 -17.77
C THR A 71 -12.79 -15.33 -19.04
N LYS A 72 -11.45 -15.43 -18.95
CA LYS A 72 -10.58 -15.66 -20.13
C LYS A 72 -10.13 -17.13 -20.24
N ASP A 73 -10.11 -17.68 -21.45
CA ASP A 73 -9.58 -19.03 -21.67
C ASP A 73 -8.04 -19.06 -21.73
N ASN A 74 -7.45 -20.24 -21.54
CA ASN A 74 -6.01 -20.51 -21.70
C ASN A 74 -5.05 -19.65 -20.84
N LEU A 75 -5.50 -19.18 -19.68
CA LEU A 75 -4.62 -18.60 -18.67
C LEU A 75 -4.11 -19.68 -17.72
N TYR A 76 -2.82 -19.63 -17.38
CA TYR A 76 -2.25 -20.46 -16.32
C TYR A 76 -2.73 -19.91 -14.97
N ARG A 77 -3.55 -20.68 -14.27
CA ARG A 77 -4.12 -20.33 -12.97
C ARG A 77 -3.71 -21.36 -11.93
N MET A 78 -3.33 -20.89 -10.76
CA MET A 78 -2.97 -21.75 -9.64
C MET A 78 -3.25 -21.00 -8.34
N TRP A 79 -4.03 -21.58 -7.44
CA TRP A 79 -4.26 -21.01 -6.13
C TRP A 79 -4.25 -22.09 -5.05
N GLU A 80 -3.65 -21.75 -3.91
CA GLU A 80 -3.64 -22.49 -2.66
C GLU A 80 -3.71 -21.44 -1.55
N ILE A 81 -4.85 -21.38 -0.87
CA ILE A 81 -5.16 -20.35 0.12
C ILE A 81 -5.39 -21.04 1.46
N LYS A 82 -4.57 -20.70 2.46
CA LYS A 82 -4.79 -21.14 3.83
C LYS A 82 -5.64 -20.09 4.54
N VAL A 83 -6.81 -20.49 5.04
CA VAL A 83 -7.69 -19.63 5.82
C VAL A 83 -7.55 -19.97 7.30
N THR A 84 -7.18 -19.00 8.12
CA THR A 84 -7.02 -19.14 9.57
C THR A 84 -8.01 -18.24 10.29
N GLN A 85 -8.76 -18.78 11.24
CA GLN A 85 -9.64 -17.98 12.10
C GLN A 85 -8.83 -17.42 13.27
N ILE A 86 -8.99 -16.11 13.53
CA ILE A 86 -8.22 -15.38 14.53
C ILE A 86 -9.15 -14.91 15.65
N GLU A 87 -8.81 -15.31 16.87
CA GLU A 87 -9.50 -14.87 18.09
C GLU A 87 -9.17 -13.40 18.40
N PHE A 88 -10.05 -12.75 19.17
CA PHE A 88 -9.90 -11.34 19.54
C PHE A 88 -8.53 -10.98 20.15
N SER A 89 -7.92 -11.90 20.91
CA SER A 89 -6.63 -11.67 21.59
C SER A 89 -5.43 -11.62 20.65
N GLN A 90 -5.54 -12.16 19.44
CA GLN A 90 -4.46 -12.30 18.46
C GLN A 90 -4.72 -11.52 17.17
N ARG A 91 -5.77 -10.68 17.17
CA ARG A 91 -6.20 -9.93 16.00
C ARG A 91 -5.16 -8.89 15.57
N ALA A 92 -5.07 -8.68 14.27
CA ALA A 92 -4.44 -7.49 13.72
C ALA A 92 -5.25 -6.24 14.14
N PRO A 93 -4.62 -5.04 14.22
CA PRO A 93 -5.36 -3.82 14.48
C PRO A 93 -6.48 -3.63 13.44
N ALA A 94 -7.60 -3.06 13.87
CA ALA A 94 -8.77 -2.85 13.00
C ALA A 94 -8.39 -1.94 11.81
N GLY A 95 -8.87 -2.27 10.61
CA GLY A 95 -8.59 -1.51 9.38
C GLY A 95 -7.26 -1.86 8.69
N CYS A 96 -6.45 -2.77 9.26
CA CYS A 96 -5.24 -3.26 8.63
C CYS A 96 -5.56 -4.46 7.71
N LEU A 97 -5.44 -4.28 6.39
CA LEU A 97 -5.57 -5.40 5.45
C LEU A 97 -4.35 -6.31 5.53
N GLN A 98 -3.16 -5.74 5.69
CA GLN A 98 -1.93 -6.49 5.90
C GLN A 98 -1.35 -6.14 7.26
N HIS A 99 -0.92 -7.14 8.02
CA HIS A 99 -0.30 -6.95 9.33
C HIS A 99 1.00 -7.74 9.42
N TYR A 100 2.08 -7.06 9.76
CA TYR A 100 3.43 -7.58 9.85
C TYR A 100 3.95 -7.46 11.29
N GLN A 101 4.75 -8.44 11.69
CA GLN A 101 5.38 -8.53 13.01
C GLN A 101 6.88 -8.77 12.84
N GLY A 102 7.65 -8.45 13.88
CA GLY A 102 9.10 -8.56 13.87
C GLY A 102 9.79 -7.22 13.62
N ASN A 103 11.08 -7.18 13.94
CA ASN A 103 11.92 -5.98 13.81
C ASN A 103 12.23 -5.64 12.35
N THR A 104 12.24 -6.64 11.47
CA THR A 104 12.49 -6.47 10.04
C THR A 104 11.50 -7.27 9.21
N GLY A 105 11.25 -6.80 7.99
CA GLY A 105 10.40 -7.52 7.04
C GLY A 105 10.32 -6.84 5.69
N VAL A 106 9.58 -7.47 4.78
CA VAL A 106 9.29 -6.95 3.44
C VAL A 106 7.80 -6.76 3.32
N ILE A 107 7.38 -5.59 2.87
CA ILE A 107 5.99 -5.22 2.62
C ILE A 107 5.83 -4.89 1.14
N GLN A 108 4.72 -5.33 0.55
CA GLN A 108 4.46 -5.17 -0.86
C GLN A 108 2.98 -4.87 -1.09
N THR A 109 2.71 -4.11 -2.15
CA THR A 109 1.34 -3.95 -2.62
C THR A 109 0.82 -5.23 -3.27
N MET A 110 -0.51 -5.39 -3.31
CA MET A 110 -1.13 -6.49 -4.05
C MET A 110 -0.69 -6.45 -5.52
N ASN A 111 -0.43 -7.62 -6.09
CA ASN A 111 0.03 -7.83 -7.46
C ASN A 111 1.38 -7.17 -7.82
N PHE A 112 2.26 -6.92 -6.85
CA PHE A 112 3.66 -6.52 -7.11
C PHE A 112 4.50 -7.69 -7.64
N GLY A 113 5.39 -7.45 -8.61
CA GLY A 113 6.37 -8.42 -9.16
C GLY A 113 6.73 -8.14 -10.62
N ASP A 114 7.63 -8.93 -11.24
CA ASP A 114 8.22 -8.64 -12.57
C ASP A 114 7.21 -8.34 -13.72
N ASN A 115 6.02 -8.95 -13.69
CA ASN A 115 4.91 -8.67 -14.63
C ASN A 115 3.66 -8.11 -13.93
N GLY A 116 3.86 -7.73 -12.67
CA GLY A 116 2.86 -7.16 -11.79
C GLY A 116 2.52 -5.74 -12.17
N ARG A 117 1.48 -5.25 -11.54
CA ARG A 117 1.08 -3.84 -11.53
C ARG A 117 0.14 -3.62 -10.37
N HIS A 118 0.16 -2.42 -9.81
CA HIS A 118 -0.77 -2.07 -8.77
C HIS A 118 -2.21 -2.20 -9.27
N LEU A 119 -3.08 -2.64 -8.37
CA LEU A 119 -4.48 -2.86 -8.66
C LEU A 119 -5.22 -1.53 -8.52
N ALA A 120 -6.16 -1.25 -9.42
CA ALA A 120 -7.04 -0.09 -9.27
C ALA A 120 -8.04 -0.29 -8.11
N ASP A 121 -8.60 0.82 -7.67
CA ASP A 121 -9.66 0.91 -6.64
C ASP A 121 -9.27 0.25 -5.31
N GLN A 122 -8.02 0.47 -4.90
CA GLN A 122 -7.48 -0.05 -3.65
C GLN A 122 -7.41 1.07 -2.62
N ASP A 123 -8.00 0.85 -1.44
CA ASP A 123 -7.76 1.70 -0.29
C ASP A 123 -7.72 0.84 0.97
N TYR A 124 -6.50 0.54 1.40
CA TYR A 124 -6.21 -0.36 2.49
C TYR A 124 -4.97 0.09 3.26
N THR A 125 -4.82 -0.42 4.49
CA THR A 125 -3.68 -0.09 5.34
C THR A 125 -2.79 -1.32 5.56
N ILE A 126 -1.49 -1.12 5.41
CA ILE A 126 -0.43 -2.05 5.82
C ILE A 126 0.03 -1.61 7.20
N CYS A 127 0.02 -2.53 8.17
CA CYS A 127 0.37 -2.22 9.55
C CYS A 127 1.57 -3.06 10.00
N MET A 128 2.47 -2.43 10.73
CA MET A 128 3.63 -3.09 11.34
C MET A 128 3.46 -2.96 12.85
N ARG A 129 3.53 -4.09 13.56
CA ARG A 129 3.49 -4.08 15.02
C ARG A 129 4.79 -3.47 15.56
N GLN A 130 4.69 -2.45 16.41
CA GLN A 130 5.84 -1.97 17.17
C GLN A 130 6.33 -3.07 18.11
N GLU A 131 7.58 -3.51 17.92
CA GLU A 131 8.20 -4.52 18.78
C GLU A 131 8.74 -3.88 20.07
N GLU A 132 8.89 -4.69 21.11
CA GLU A 132 9.34 -4.20 22.42
C GLU A 132 10.72 -3.52 22.32
N GLY A 133 10.84 -2.33 22.90
CA GLY A 133 12.08 -1.55 22.89
C GLY A 133 12.39 -0.84 21.56
N MET A 134 11.49 -0.87 20.58
CA MET A 134 11.62 -0.13 19.32
C MET A 134 10.81 1.18 19.36
N CYS A 135 11.36 2.26 18.81
CA CYS A 135 10.71 3.59 18.84
C CYS A 135 10.55 4.26 17.47
N SER A 136 11.29 3.82 16.44
CA SER A 136 11.12 4.30 15.07
C SER A 136 11.20 3.15 14.08
N ILE A 137 10.82 3.41 12.83
CA ILE A 137 10.85 2.46 11.73
C ILE A 137 11.46 3.12 10.49
N VAL A 138 12.39 2.42 9.86
CA VAL A 138 13.07 2.85 8.64
C VAL A 138 12.57 2.00 7.48
N TYR A 139 12.20 2.64 6.37
CA TYR A 139 11.79 2.00 5.14
C TYR A 139 12.83 2.22 4.03
N GLU A 140 13.15 1.16 3.29
CA GLU A 140 13.99 1.23 2.09
C GLU A 140 13.33 0.46 0.94
N PRO A 141 13.45 0.92 -0.33
CA PRO A 141 13.02 0.13 -1.48
C PRO A 141 13.73 -1.22 -1.55
N CYS A 142 13.01 -2.27 -1.95
CA CYS A 142 13.61 -3.60 -2.08
C CYS A 142 14.76 -3.62 -3.11
N ASP A 143 14.61 -2.85 -4.19
CA ASP A 143 15.60 -2.55 -5.23
C ASP A 143 15.26 -1.21 -5.94
N SER A 144 16.03 -0.82 -6.94
CA SER A 144 15.86 0.45 -7.67
C SER A 144 14.59 0.54 -8.52
N ASN A 145 13.92 -0.57 -8.82
CA ASN A 145 12.69 -0.63 -9.60
C ASN A 145 11.47 -0.97 -8.74
N SER A 146 11.64 -1.07 -7.41
CA SER A 146 10.61 -1.55 -6.48
C SER A 146 9.61 -0.50 -6.04
N PHE A 147 9.63 0.71 -6.61
CA PHE A 147 8.67 1.75 -6.31
C PHE A 147 8.25 2.48 -7.58
N LYS A 148 7.03 2.20 -8.05
CA LYS A 148 6.43 2.86 -9.20
C LYS A 148 4.91 2.95 -9.02
N ILE A 149 4.44 4.12 -8.59
CA ILE A 149 3.04 4.38 -8.26
C ILE A 149 2.58 5.61 -9.02
N GLY A 150 2.16 5.41 -10.27
CA GLY A 150 1.61 6.44 -11.14
C GLY A 150 2.54 7.62 -11.38
N PRO A 151 2.27 8.49 -12.35
CA PRO A 151 2.88 9.79 -12.39
C PRO A 151 2.31 10.67 -11.26
N ALA A 152 3.14 11.49 -10.64
CA ALA A 152 2.62 12.64 -9.89
C ALA A 152 1.78 13.49 -10.86
N SER A 153 0.54 13.83 -10.49
CA SER A 153 -0.24 14.75 -11.31
C SER A 153 0.47 16.09 -11.22
N GLN A 154 1.22 16.46 -12.25
CA GLN A 154 1.52 17.86 -12.46
C GLN A 154 0.17 18.51 -12.69
N SER A 155 -0.24 19.40 -11.79
CA SER A 155 -1.36 20.30 -12.00
C SER A 155 -1.08 21.11 -13.28
N GLN A 156 -1.43 20.55 -14.42
CA GLN A 156 -1.56 21.29 -15.67
C GLN A 156 -2.82 22.13 -15.50
N PHE A 157 -2.68 23.24 -14.78
CA PHE A 157 -3.55 24.37 -15.03
C PHE A 157 -3.39 24.70 -16.51
N ALA A 158 -4.37 24.29 -17.32
CA ALA A 158 -4.58 24.87 -18.62
C ALA A 158 -4.74 26.37 -18.39
N ALA A 159 -3.70 27.13 -18.73
CA ALA A 159 -3.66 28.58 -18.62
C ALA A 159 -4.56 29.17 -19.70
N ASP A 160 -5.87 29.17 -19.44
CA ASP A 160 -6.80 30.06 -20.11
C ASP A 160 -7.07 31.25 -19.19
N THR A 161 -6.68 32.44 -19.67
CA THR A 161 -7.10 33.81 -19.26
C THR A 161 -6.06 34.64 -18.50
N GLU A 162 -5.73 35.78 -19.11
CA GLU A 162 -4.97 36.91 -18.58
C GLU A 162 -5.60 37.44 -17.27
N GLY A 163 -4.77 37.63 -16.23
CA GLY A 163 -5.19 38.29 -15.00
C GLY A 163 -4.02 38.49 -14.04
N SER A 164 -3.54 39.73 -13.93
CA SER A 164 -2.51 40.12 -12.98
C SER A 164 -3.06 40.07 -11.55
N GLY A 165 -2.48 39.22 -10.71
CA GLY A 165 -2.78 39.14 -9.27
C GLY A 165 -1.69 38.35 -8.54
N ASN A 166 -1.05 38.97 -7.55
CA ASN A 166 -0.12 38.32 -6.64
C ASN A 166 -0.82 37.17 -5.92
N SER A 167 -0.41 35.93 -6.18
CA SER A 167 -0.68 34.79 -5.32
C SER A 167 0.64 34.36 -4.69
N GLU A 168 0.77 34.62 -3.38
CA GLU A 168 1.71 33.93 -2.51
C GLU A 168 1.59 32.42 -2.82
N GLN A 169 2.69 31.82 -3.28
CA GLN A 169 2.73 30.41 -3.64
C GLN A 169 2.49 29.58 -2.38
N SER A 170 1.26 29.10 -2.26
CA SER A 170 0.86 27.98 -1.43
C SER A 170 1.71 26.76 -1.79
N GLU A 171 2.07 26.01 -0.74
CA GLU A 171 2.71 24.70 -0.70
C GLU A 171 2.60 23.88 -1.98
N ASP A 172 3.73 23.29 -2.39
CA ASP A 172 3.88 22.31 -3.48
C ASP A 172 3.13 21.02 -3.12
N SER A 173 1.79 21.07 -3.08
CA SER A 173 0.94 19.93 -2.80
C SER A 173 0.96 19.02 -4.02
N ARG A 174 1.88 18.05 -4.04
CA ARG A 174 1.87 16.96 -5.02
C ARG A 174 0.53 16.24 -4.93
N GLU A 175 -0.32 16.47 -5.91
CA GLU A 175 -1.60 15.78 -6.02
C GLU A 175 -1.36 14.52 -6.84
N CYS A 176 -1.45 13.34 -6.22
CA CYS A 176 -1.36 12.07 -6.94
C CYS A 176 -2.67 11.31 -6.76
N ASP A 177 -3.22 10.85 -7.89
CA ASP A 177 -4.41 10.00 -7.92
C ASP A 177 -4.12 8.68 -7.19
N ASP A 178 -2.97 8.08 -7.55
CA ASP A 178 -2.39 6.91 -6.89
C ASP A 178 -1.26 7.33 -5.96
N ARG A 179 -1.32 6.87 -4.71
CA ARG A 179 -0.34 7.23 -3.69
C ARG A 179 -0.28 6.22 -2.56
N ILE A 180 0.82 6.27 -1.83
CA ILE A 180 0.85 5.80 -0.44
C ILE A 180 0.99 6.99 0.50
N VAL A 181 0.46 6.83 1.71
CA VAL A 181 0.60 7.80 2.78
C VAL A 181 1.30 7.14 3.96
N MET A 182 2.39 7.73 4.43
CA MET A 182 3.15 7.28 5.58
C MET A 182 3.07 8.33 6.68
N PRO A 183 2.65 7.99 7.91
CA PRO A 183 2.70 8.93 9.02
C PRO A 183 4.14 9.32 9.31
N CYS A 184 4.41 10.60 9.48
CA CYS A 184 5.67 11.09 10.00
C CYS A 184 5.48 12.42 10.72
N ASP A 185 6.37 12.68 11.68
CA ASP A 185 6.41 13.92 12.43
C ASP A 185 7.29 14.91 11.65
N SER A 186 6.67 15.93 11.07
CA SER A 186 7.43 17.11 10.65
C SER A 186 7.75 17.92 11.90
N GLU A 187 9.02 17.95 12.33
CA GLU A 187 9.47 18.99 13.26
C GLU A 187 9.55 20.33 12.51
N GLU A 188 8.40 20.95 12.25
CA GLU A 188 8.29 22.17 11.46
C GLU A 188 8.78 23.43 12.22
N PHE A 189 9.15 23.33 13.51
CA PHE A 189 9.29 24.52 14.35
C PHE A 189 10.71 24.97 14.73
N ILE A 190 11.79 24.23 14.44
CA ILE A 190 13.14 24.68 14.84
C ILE A 190 14.26 24.16 13.92
N MET A 191 14.29 24.44 12.61
CA MET A 191 15.55 24.30 11.85
C MET A 191 15.79 25.46 10.87
N PRO A 192 16.99 26.09 10.89
CA PRO A 192 17.40 27.07 9.89
C PRO A 192 17.45 26.42 8.50
N LYS A 193 17.11 27.20 7.47
CA LYS A 193 17.03 26.88 6.03
C LYS A 193 18.32 26.30 5.36
N GLU A 194 19.27 25.73 6.10
CA GLU A 194 20.57 25.26 5.57
C GLU A 194 20.93 23.79 5.89
N SER A 195 20.01 22.99 6.43
CA SER A 195 20.16 21.52 6.48
C SER A 195 19.23 20.86 5.46
N GLY A 196 19.79 19.94 4.65
CA GLY A 196 19.24 19.49 3.36
C GLY A 196 17.81 18.93 3.36
N PRO A 197 17.17 18.82 2.19
CA PRO A 197 15.75 18.54 2.10
C PRO A 197 15.51 17.03 2.25
N SER A 198 15.31 16.58 3.49
CA SER A 198 14.41 15.47 3.79
C SER A 198 13.33 16.01 4.73
N VAL A 199 12.60 17.02 4.26
CA VAL A 199 11.28 17.34 4.81
C VAL A 199 10.46 16.08 4.61
N CYS A 200 9.91 15.52 5.69
CA CYS A 200 9.09 14.33 5.57
C CYS A 200 7.83 14.66 4.77
N ASP A 201 7.76 14.12 3.55
CA ASP A 201 6.57 14.17 2.71
C ASP A 201 5.67 13.03 3.15
N LEU A 202 4.45 13.32 3.60
CA LEU A 202 3.50 12.28 3.99
C LEU A 202 3.05 11.44 2.79
N LEU A 203 3.16 11.99 1.58
CA LEU A 203 2.60 11.45 0.36
C LEU A 203 3.71 11.00 -0.60
N HIS A 204 3.65 9.73 -1.02
CA HIS A 204 4.60 9.19 -2.01
C HIS A 204 3.88 8.62 -3.22
N CYS A 205 4.31 9.08 -4.39
CA CYS A 205 3.89 8.61 -5.71
C CYS A 205 5.05 8.83 -6.70
N GLY A 206 4.92 8.39 -7.95
CA GLY A 206 5.98 8.50 -8.94
C GLY A 206 6.86 7.26 -9.07
N ASN A 207 7.98 7.44 -9.75
CA ASN A 207 8.92 6.36 -10.12
C ASN A 207 10.11 6.19 -9.15
N SER A 208 10.11 6.95 -8.06
CA SER A 208 11.14 6.87 -7.02
C SER A 208 10.50 7.10 -5.66
N PHE A 209 10.93 6.33 -4.66
CA PHE A 209 10.45 6.47 -3.30
C PHE A 209 11.01 7.74 -2.61
N CYS A 210 12.25 8.09 -2.91
CA CYS A 210 12.91 9.31 -2.42
C CYS A 210 13.06 10.35 -3.53
N THR A 211 13.02 11.62 -3.15
CA THR A 211 13.15 12.77 -4.05
C THR A 211 14.59 13.17 -4.35
N SER A 212 15.54 12.87 -3.45
CA SER A 212 16.95 13.22 -3.58
C SER A 212 17.79 12.09 -4.18
N THR A 213 18.47 12.38 -5.30
CA THR A 213 19.32 11.45 -6.07
C THR A 213 20.78 11.35 -5.61
N ASP A 214 21.14 11.95 -4.47
CA ASP A 214 22.54 12.05 -4.04
C ASP A 214 22.97 10.86 -3.16
N ASP A 215 23.45 9.79 -3.83
CA ASP A 215 24.41 8.78 -3.37
C ASP A 215 24.28 8.14 -1.96
N ALA A 216 23.06 7.89 -1.49
CA ALA A 216 22.79 6.97 -0.38
C ALA A 216 21.61 6.04 -0.71
N PRO A 217 21.52 4.82 -0.13
CA PRO A 217 20.30 4.02 -0.25
C PRO A 217 19.13 4.86 0.26
N CYS A 218 18.10 5.02 -0.58
CA CYS A 218 16.89 5.75 -0.26
C CYS A 218 16.24 5.16 1.01
N LYS A 219 16.27 5.92 2.11
CA LYS A 219 15.77 5.53 3.42
C LYS A 219 14.87 6.62 3.98
N ILE A 220 13.68 6.24 4.41
CA ILE A 220 12.73 7.14 5.09
C ILE A 220 12.49 6.59 6.49
N GLU A 221 12.74 7.42 7.50
CA GLU A 221 12.50 7.09 8.90
C GLU A 221 11.22 7.76 9.41
N SER A 222 10.44 7.02 10.19
CA SER A 222 9.29 7.57 10.93
C SER A 222 9.32 7.11 12.38
N SER A 223 9.09 8.04 13.30
CA SER A 223 8.87 7.77 14.73
C SER A 223 7.39 7.86 15.12
N THR A 224 6.50 8.11 14.15
CA THR A 224 5.07 8.31 14.40
C THR A 224 4.37 6.96 14.55
N LEU A 225 3.60 6.83 15.62
CA LEU A 225 2.78 5.65 15.89
C LEU A 225 1.31 5.89 15.53
N PRO A 226 0.59 4.84 15.11
CA PRO A 226 1.09 3.49 14.81
C PRO A 226 1.89 3.42 13.52
N PHE A 227 2.87 2.50 13.43
CA PHE A 227 3.60 2.24 12.19
C PHE A 227 2.67 1.62 11.14
N ASN A 228 2.28 2.43 10.17
CA ASN A 228 1.42 2.00 9.08
C ASN A 228 1.75 2.72 7.78
N ILE A 229 1.30 2.13 6.68
CA ILE A 229 1.31 2.74 5.35
C ILE A 229 -0.09 2.57 4.79
N ARG A 230 -0.74 3.67 4.43
CA ARG A 230 -2.03 3.64 3.74
C ARG A 230 -1.78 3.62 2.24
N VAL A 231 -2.31 2.62 1.56
CA VAL A 231 -2.30 2.50 0.10
C VAL A 231 -3.60 3.09 -0.44
N GLN A 232 -3.53 4.03 -1.38
CA GLN A 232 -4.70 4.64 -2.01
C GLN A 232 -4.48 4.71 -3.52
N PHE A 233 -5.06 3.76 -4.24
CA PHE A 233 -5.05 3.71 -5.70
C PHE A 233 -6.45 4.02 -6.24
N GLY A 234 -6.50 4.98 -7.15
CA GLY A 234 -7.70 5.46 -7.80
C GLY A 234 -8.37 4.41 -8.69
N PRO A 235 -9.49 4.76 -9.33
CA PRO A 235 -10.36 3.81 -10.03
C PRO A 235 -9.78 3.25 -11.34
N GLY A 236 -8.56 3.62 -11.73
CA GLY A 236 -7.95 3.16 -12.99
C GLY A 236 -8.58 3.78 -14.24
N THR A 237 -9.17 4.97 -14.15
CA THR A 237 -9.83 5.63 -15.30
C THR A 237 -8.86 6.28 -16.27
N ARG A 238 -7.60 6.50 -15.87
CA ARG A 238 -6.54 7.06 -16.71
C ARG A 238 -5.73 5.92 -17.31
N GLU A 239 -5.46 5.99 -18.61
CA GLU A 239 -4.50 5.08 -19.23
C GLU A 239 -3.10 5.54 -18.88
N GLU A 240 -2.42 4.75 -18.07
CA GLU A 240 -1.06 5.05 -17.64
C GLU A 240 -0.06 4.07 -18.27
N SER A 241 1.21 4.48 -18.25
CA SER A 241 2.31 3.64 -18.69
C SER A 241 2.38 2.41 -17.80
N PRO A 242 2.26 1.19 -18.36
CA PRO A 242 2.28 -0.04 -17.56
C PRO A 242 3.59 -0.23 -16.79
N GLU A 243 4.67 0.39 -17.28
CA GLU A 243 6.01 0.28 -16.69
C GLU A 243 6.19 1.17 -15.46
N ASP A 244 5.29 2.13 -15.25
CA ASP A 244 5.30 3.10 -14.15
C ASP A 244 4.28 2.75 -13.05
N ASN A 245 3.58 1.62 -13.20
CA ASN A 245 2.50 1.19 -12.31
C ASN A 245 2.78 -0.16 -11.65
N LEU A 246 4.02 -0.44 -11.29
CA LEU A 246 4.40 -1.69 -10.65
C LEU A 246 3.76 -1.86 -9.26
N GLY A 247 3.58 -0.75 -8.55
CA GLY A 247 3.26 -0.70 -7.13
C GLY A 247 4.53 -0.49 -6.30
N MET A 248 4.57 -1.11 -5.12
CA MET A 248 5.65 -0.91 -4.16
C MET A 248 6.11 -2.21 -3.52
N CYS A 249 7.42 -2.31 -3.30
CA CYS A 249 8.08 -3.20 -2.36
C CYS A 249 9.05 -2.40 -1.49
N LEU A 250 8.84 -2.43 -0.18
CA LEU A 250 9.74 -1.84 0.81
C LEU A 250 10.21 -2.91 1.79
N LYS A 251 11.46 -2.81 2.21
CA LYS A 251 11.93 -3.44 3.45
C LYS A 251 11.72 -2.43 4.58
N TYR A 252 11.33 -2.94 5.74
CA TYR A 252 11.31 -2.14 6.96
C TYR A 252 12.28 -2.69 8.00
N GLU A 253 12.84 -1.80 8.81
CA GLU A 253 13.66 -2.12 9.97
C GLU A 253 13.31 -1.16 11.13
N GLN A 254 12.83 -1.72 12.24
CA GLN A 254 12.54 -0.98 13.45
C GLN A 254 13.84 -0.66 14.20
N GLN A 255 13.95 0.57 14.69
CA GLN A 255 15.10 1.04 15.43
C GLN A 255 14.82 1.05 16.94
N PRO A 256 15.81 0.69 17.77
CA PRO A 256 15.67 0.74 19.21
C PRO A 256 15.43 2.16 19.71
N CYS A 257 14.71 2.29 20.82
CA CYS A 257 14.58 3.56 21.52
C CYS A 257 15.94 4.12 21.93
N ALA A 258 16.12 5.43 21.79
CA ALA A 258 17.32 6.10 22.28
C ALA A 258 17.42 5.92 23.81
N PRO A 259 18.64 5.66 24.33
CA PRO A 259 18.88 5.46 25.76
C PRO A 259 18.66 6.72 26.61
#